data_AF-A0A969VQZ6-F1
#
_entry.id   AF-A0A969VQZ6-F1
#
_cell.length_a   1.000
_cell.length_b   1.000
_cell.length_c   1.000
_cell.angle_alpha   90.00
_cell.angle_beta   90.00
_cell.angle_gamma   90.00
#
_symmetry.space_group_name_H-M   'P 1'
#
loop_
_entity.id
_entity.type
_entity.pdbx_description
1 polymer ?
#
loop_
_entity_poly.entity_id
_entity_poly.type
_entity_poly.pdbx_seq_one_letter_code
_entity_poly.pdbx_strand_id
1 'polypeptide(L)'
;MPGPIHGIKVLELAQIMAGPTCGLMLADLGADVVKIEKIPDGDDTRRFSPPEINGEAAAFMTMNRNKKGFALDLKTKEGKEVFKKMAKKADVVIENFRKGTLEKLGIGYEKLKKINPKIILCEISGYGRT
;
A
#
# COMPACT_ATOMS: atom_id res chain seq x y z
N MET A 1 -18.84 10.32 4.25
CA MET A 1 -19.52 9.95 5.50
C MET A 1 -18.51 9.14 6.32
N PRO A 2 -18.32 9.41 7.62
CA PRO A 2 -17.36 8.63 8.41
C PRO A 2 -17.87 7.18 8.52
N GLY A 3 -17.07 6.23 8.02
CA GLY A 3 -17.35 4.80 8.13
C GLY A 3 -16.87 4.21 9.47
N PRO A 4 -17.11 2.91 9.72
CA PRO A 4 -16.85 2.28 11.01
C PRO A 4 -15.38 2.29 11.46
N ILE A 5 -14.43 2.43 10.54
CA ILE A 5 -12.99 2.53 10.85
C ILE A 5 -12.42 3.92 10.52
N HIS A 6 -13.26 4.95 10.62
CA HIS A 6 -12.80 6.33 10.47
C HIS A 6 -11.64 6.64 11.42
N GLY A 7 -10.63 7.35 10.90
CA GLY A 7 -9.43 7.74 11.64
C GLY A 7 -8.27 6.73 11.57
N ILE A 8 -8.52 5.49 11.11
CA ILE A 8 -7.46 4.51 10.85
C ILE A 8 -6.64 4.93 9.64
N LYS A 9 -5.32 4.93 9.77
CA LYS A 9 -4.36 5.31 8.72
C LYS A 9 -3.68 4.08 8.15
N VAL A 10 -3.77 3.91 6.84
CA VAL A 10 -3.24 2.75 6.13
C VAL A 10 -2.22 3.19 5.09
N LEU A 11 -1.06 2.54 5.09
CA LEU A 11 -0.09 2.63 3.99
C LEU A 11 -0.17 1.36 3.15
N GLU A 12 -0.63 1.48 1.91
CA GLU A 12 -0.72 0.36 0.98
C GLU A 12 0.48 0.38 0.03
N LEU A 13 1.36 -0.61 0.15
CA LEU A 13 2.46 -0.89 -0.79
C LEU A 13 2.05 -1.90 -1.88
N ALA A 14 0.85 -2.46 -1.74
CA ALA A 14 0.42 -3.57 -2.57
C ALA A 14 0.07 -3.15 -4.01
N GLN A 15 0.21 -4.12 -4.91
CA GLN A 15 0.00 -3.95 -6.34
C GLN A 15 -0.93 -5.02 -6.93
N ILE A 16 -1.43 -4.77 -8.13
CA ILE A 16 -2.27 -5.69 -8.90
C ILE A 16 -3.66 -5.82 -8.28
N MET A 17 -3.98 -6.91 -7.57
CA MET A 17 -5.36 -7.20 -7.17
C MET A 17 -5.51 -7.53 -5.69
N ALA A 18 -4.92 -8.62 -5.20
CA ALA A 18 -5.22 -9.13 -3.86
C ALA A 18 -5.01 -8.09 -2.74
N GLY A 19 -3.87 -7.39 -2.74
CA GLY A 19 -3.61 -6.35 -1.74
C GLY A 19 -4.37 -5.04 -1.99
N PRO A 20 -4.43 -4.50 -3.23
CA PRO A 20 -5.30 -3.36 -3.53
C PRO A 20 -6.77 -3.58 -3.16
N THR A 21 -7.32 -4.79 -3.30
CA THR A 21 -8.68 -5.11 -2.84
C THR A 21 -8.81 -4.99 -1.33
N CYS A 22 -7.81 -5.43 -0.55
CA CYS A 22 -7.79 -5.25 0.90
C CYS A 22 -7.84 -3.76 1.28
N GLY A 23 -6.92 -2.94 0.74
CA GLY A 23 -6.91 -1.51 1.05
C GLY A 23 -8.14 -0.78 0.51
N LEU A 24 -8.73 -1.23 -0.61
CA LEU A 24 -10.00 -0.72 -1.12
C LEU A 24 -11.12 -0.92 -0.10
N MET A 25 -11.25 -2.14 0.43
CA MET A 25 -12.28 -2.43 1.44
C MET A 25 -12.09 -1.58 2.70
N LEU A 26 -10.85 -1.36 3.15
CA LEU A 26 -10.59 -0.46 4.28
C LEU A 26 -10.96 1.00 3.96
N ALA A 27 -10.64 1.47 2.76
CA ALA A 27 -11.01 2.82 2.32
C ALA A 27 -12.53 3.00 2.26
N ASP A 28 -13.25 2.01 1.72
CA ASP A 28 -14.71 1.99 1.64
C ASP A 28 -15.37 1.98 3.05
N LEU A 29 -14.70 1.39 4.04
CA LEU A 29 -15.10 1.41 5.46
C LEU A 29 -14.63 2.68 6.21
N GLY A 30 -13.99 3.64 5.54
CA GLY A 30 -13.69 4.97 6.05
C GLY A 30 -12.26 5.20 6.54
N ALA A 31 -11.34 4.27 6.32
CA ALA A 31 -9.92 4.47 6.63
C ALA A 31 -9.26 5.49 5.68
N ASP A 32 -8.25 6.22 6.16
CA ASP A 32 -7.38 7.06 5.34
C ASP A 32 -6.29 6.20 4.71
N VAL A 33 -6.54 5.74 3.48
CA VAL A 33 -5.63 4.85 2.75
C VAL A 33 -4.75 5.66 1.80
N VAL A 34 -3.44 5.58 2.02
CA VAL A 34 -2.42 6.12 1.11
C VAL A 34 -1.77 4.97 0.35
N LYS A 35 -1.96 4.94 -0.97
CA LYS A 35 -1.29 4.01 -1.88
C LYS A 35 0.09 4.53 -2.22
N ILE A 36 1.11 3.81 -1.79
CA ILE A 36 2.51 4.10 -2.07
C ILE A 36 2.91 3.39 -3.35
N GLU A 37 3.22 4.14 -4.39
CA GLU A 37 3.46 3.60 -5.73
C GLU A 37 4.93 3.76 -6.16
N LYS A 38 5.46 2.73 -6.84
CA LYS A 38 6.83 2.75 -7.37
C LYS A 38 6.96 3.77 -8.50
N ILE A 39 8.11 4.41 -8.61
CA ILE A 39 8.45 5.30 -9.72
C ILE A 39 9.27 4.51 -10.76
N PRO A 40 9.07 4.75 -12.08
CA PRO A 40 8.12 5.69 -12.69
C PRO A 40 6.73 5.09 -12.97
N ASP A 41 6.59 3.77 -12.91
CA ASP A 41 5.48 3.08 -13.56
C ASP A 41 4.21 2.92 -12.69
N GLY A 42 4.29 3.21 -11.40
CA GLY A 42 3.19 3.02 -10.46
C GLY A 42 2.74 1.57 -10.32
N ASP A 43 1.48 1.35 -9.90
CA ASP A 43 0.86 0.02 -9.93
C ASP A 43 0.79 -0.54 -11.36
N ASP A 44 1.08 -1.84 -11.53
CA ASP A 44 1.07 -2.47 -12.85
C ASP A 44 -0.30 -2.43 -13.52
N THR A 45 -1.38 -2.36 -12.74
CA THR A 45 -2.75 -2.24 -13.24
C THR A 45 -3.04 -0.91 -13.93
N ARG A 46 -2.20 0.12 -13.77
CA ARG A 46 -2.29 1.36 -14.55
C ARG A 46 -2.13 1.15 -16.05
N ARG A 47 -1.56 0.01 -16.45
CA ARG A 47 -1.33 -0.40 -17.85
C ARG A 47 -2.19 -1.60 -18.27
N PHE A 48 -3.15 -2.02 -17.44
CA PHE A 48 -4.04 -3.13 -17.76
C PHE A 48 -5.22 -2.62 -18.59
N SER A 49 -4.90 -2.32 -19.84
CA SER A 49 -5.83 -1.84 -20.86
C SER A 49 -5.91 -2.84 -22.02
N PRO A 50 -7.08 -2.97 -22.69
CA PRO A 50 -8.37 -2.32 -22.44
C PRO A 50 -9.23 -2.98 -21.33
N PRO A 51 -10.31 -2.31 -20.82
CA PRO A 51 -10.81 -0.99 -21.23
C PRO A 51 -10.19 0.19 -20.46
N GLU A 52 -10.24 1.37 -21.07
CA GLU A 52 -9.80 2.65 -20.49
C GLU A 52 -10.99 3.60 -20.33
N ILE A 53 -10.94 4.46 -19.30
CA ILE A 53 -11.87 5.58 -19.12
C ILE A 53 -10.99 6.83 -18.99
N ASN A 54 -11.16 7.78 -19.91
CA ASN A 54 -10.37 9.02 -19.94
C ASN A 54 -8.85 8.82 -19.94
N GLY A 55 -8.35 7.76 -20.60
CA GLY A 55 -6.92 7.44 -20.68
C GLY A 55 -6.35 6.72 -19.45
N GLU A 56 -7.20 6.34 -18.48
CA GLU A 56 -6.80 5.55 -17.33
C GLU A 56 -7.37 4.13 -17.43
N ALA A 57 -6.56 3.11 -17.11
CA ALA A 57 -6.98 1.72 -17.12
C ALA A 57 -8.11 1.47 -16.10
N ALA A 58 -9.24 0.92 -16.56
CA ALA A 58 -10.38 0.60 -15.69
C ALA A 58 -10.00 -0.37 -14.55
N ALA A 59 -9.03 -1.25 -14.81
CA ALA A 59 -8.46 -2.13 -13.80
C ALA A 59 -7.91 -1.33 -12.60
N PHE A 60 -7.07 -0.31 -12.83
CA PHE A 60 -6.54 0.49 -11.75
C PHE A 60 -7.63 1.26 -10.99
N MET A 61 -8.54 1.91 -11.72
CA MET A 61 -9.60 2.74 -11.13
C MET A 61 -10.54 1.94 -10.23
N THR A 62 -10.95 0.75 -10.67
CA THR A 62 -11.89 -0.09 -9.90
C THR A 62 -11.31 -0.56 -8.57
N MET A 63 -10.00 -0.82 -8.52
CA MET A 63 -9.31 -1.33 -7.33
C MET A 63 -8.74 -0.25 -6.41
N ASN A 64 -8.65 1.01 -6.85
CA ASN A 64 -7.94 2.07 -6.11
C ASN A 64 -8.76 3.34 -5.85
N ARG A 65 -10.08 3.31 -6.09
CA ARG A 65 -10.99 4.37 -5.61
C ARG A 65 -10.86 4.57 -4.09
N ASN A 66 -11.19 5.78 -3.62
CA ASN A 66 -11.13 6.20 -2.22
C ASN A 66 -9.71 6.23 -1.58
N LYS A 67 -8.65 5.96 -2.35
CA LYS A 67 -7.26 6.04 -1.89
C LYS A 67 -6.57 7.32 -2.37
N LYS A 68 -5.62 7.83 -1.58
CA LYS A 68 -4.69 8.89 -2.01
C LYS A 68 -3.45 8.24 -2.63
N GLY A 69 -3.05 8.64 -3.83
CA GLY A 69 -1.81 8.17 -4.46
C GLY A 69 -0.59 8.96 -3.98
N PHE A 70 0.51 8.26 -3.72
CA PHE A 70 1.80 8.89 -3.38
C PHE A 70 2.95 8.10 -4.00
N ALA A 71 3.61 8.68 -5.01
CA ALA A 71 4.73 8.06 -5.69
C ALA A 71 6.01 8.18 -4.84
N LEU A 72 6.70 7.06 -4.61
CA LEU A 72 7.89 7.00 -3.75
C LEU A 72 8.85 5.89 -4.18
N ASP A 73 10.12 6.25 -4.42
CA ASP A 73 11.15 5.23 -4.67
C ASP A 73 11.74 4.70 -3.35
N LEU A 74 11.26 3.55 -2.92
CA LEU A 74 11.71 2.83 -1.72
C LEU A 74 13.09 2.19 -1.85
N LYS A 75 13.75 2.25 -3.01
CA LYS A 75 15.13 1.78 -3.17
C LYS A 75 16.14 2.80 -2.66
N THR A 76 15.80 4.08 -2.73
CA THR A 76 16.62 5.19 -2.22
C THR A 76 16.64 5.25 -0.69
N LYS A 77 17.68 5.89 -0.13
CA LYS A 77 17.75 6.12 1.31
C LYS A 77 16.65 7.10 1.75
N GLU A 78 16.46 8.15 0.98
CA GLU A 78 15.51 9.24 1.22
C GLU A 78 14.08 8.71 1.18
N GLY A 79 13.74 7.88 0.19
CA GLY A 79 12.42 7.26 0.08
C GLY A 79 12.10 6.35 1.27
N LYS A 80 13.09 5.56 1.74
CA LYS A 80 12.93 4.76 2.96
C LYS A 80 12.70 5.64 4.19
N GLU A 81 13.40 6.76 4.33
CA GLU A 81 13.21 7.68 5.45
C GLU A 81 11.85 8.38 5.42
N VAL A 82 11.37 8.78 4.23
CA VAL A 82 10.01 9.30 4.05
C VAL A 82 8.98 8.26 4.46
N PHE A 83 9.11 7.02 3.96
CA PHE A 83 8.18 5.94 4.32
C PHE A 83 8.17 5.67 5.82
N LYS A 84 9.33 5.60 6.48
CA LYS A 84 9.43 5.40 7.93
C LYS A 84 8.75 6.53 8.72
N LYS A 85 8.86 7.78 8.26
CA LYS A 85 8.14 8.92 8.87
C LYS A 85 6.63 8.79 8.74
N MET A 86 6.15 8.28 7.61
CA MET A 86 4.73 7.98 7.41
C MET A 86 4.29 6.82 8.30
N ALA A 87 5.06 5.73 8.33
CA ALA A 87 4.77 4.52 9.12
C ALA A 87 4.74 4.79 10.64
N LYS A 88 5.49 5.79 11.13
CA LYS A 88 5.41 6.25 12.53
C LYS A 88 4.01 6.72 12.94
N LYS A 89 3.20 7.16 11.96
CA LYS A 89 1.83 7.67 12.18
C LYS A 89 0.75 6.75 11.62
N ALA A 90 1.12 5.65 10.97
CA ALA A 90 0.19 4.70 10.37
C ALA A 90 -0.24 3.66 11.42
N ASP A 91 -1.44 3.11 11.25
CA ASP A 91 -1.93 2.01 12.06
C ASP A 91 -1.67 0.67 11.34
N VAL A 92 -1.77 0.66 10.01
CA VAL A 92 -1.61 -0.54 9.18
C VAL A 92 -0.67 -0.27 8.01
N VAL A 93 0.19 -1.24 7.70
CA VAL A 93 0.89 -1.35 6.42
C VAL A 93 0.37 -2.60 5.70
N ILE A 94 -0.02 -2.47 4.44
CA ILE A 94 -0.45 -3.58 3.57
C ILE A 94 0.59 -3.80 2.49
N GLU A 95 0.97 -5.05 2.25
CA GLU A 95 1.90 -5.42 1.18
C GLU A 95 1.55 -6.78 0.56
N ASN A 96 2.01 -7.00 -0.67
CA ASN A 96 1.88 -8.30 -1.35
C ASN A 96 3.12 -8.65 -2.19
N PHE A 97 4.29 -8.26 -1.72
CA PHE A 97 5.55 -8.57 -2.38
C PHE A 97 5.98 -10.02 -2.13
N ARG A 98 6.99 -10.47 -2.89
CA ARG A 98 7.64 -11.76 -2.60
C ARG A 98 8.27 -11.72 -1.21
N LYS A 99 8.23 -12.86 -0.50
CA LYS A 99 8.88 -13.04 0.81
C LYS A 99 10.30 -12.49 0.82
N GLY A 100 10.66 -11.72 1.85
CA GLY A 100 11.98 -11.11 1.99
C GLY A 100 12.13 -9.73 1.35
N THR A 101 11.14 -9.24 0.58
CA THR A 101 11.28 -7.97 -0.14
C THR A 101 11.30 -6.77 0.80
N LEU A 102 10.38 -6.68 1.77
CA LEU A 102 10.39 -5.56 2.73
C LEU A 102 11.64 -5.57 3.61
N GLU A 103 12.13 -6.75 3.98
CA GLU A 103 13.34 -6.92 4.76
C GLU A 103 14.55 -6.37 4.00
N LYS A 104 14.69 -6.71 2.71
CA LYS A 104 15.74 -6.17 1.83
C LYS A 104 15.61 -4.65 1.64
N LEU A 105 14.39 -4.12 1.62
CA LEU A 105 14.15 -2.68 1.57
C LEU A 105 14.42 -1.99 2.93
N GLY A 106 14.61 -2.75 4.02
CA GLY A 106 14.86 -2.22 5.35
C GLY A 106 13.60 -1.68 6.05
N ILE A 107 12.42 -2.11 5.59
CA ILE A 107 11.10 -1.69 6.09
C ILE A 107 10.21 -2.89 6.45
N GLY A 108 10.82 -4.06 6.72
CA GLY A 108 10.12 -5.24 7.24
C GLY A 108 9.60 -5.05 8.66
N TYR A 109 8.78 -5.99 9.14
CA TYR A 109 8.05 -5.88 10.40
C TYR A 109 8.92 -5.47 11.60
N GLU A 110 10.06 -6.13 11.80
CA GLU A 110 10.97 -5.85 12.91
C GLU A 110 11.51 -4.41 12.90
N LYS A 111 11.64 -3.79 11.73
CA LYS A 111 12.04 -2.39 11.61
C LYS A 111 10.86 -1.45 11.85
N LEU A 112 9.69 -1.78 11.31
CA LEU A 112 8.47 -0.99 11.52
C LEU A 112 8.05 -0.97 12.98
N LYS A 113 8.06 -2.13 13.65
CA LYS A 113 7.68 -2.27 15.07
C LYS A 113 8.58 -1.44 16.00
N LYS A 114 9.87 -1.30 15.67
CA LYS A 114 10.79 -0.42 16.43
C LYS A 114 10.43 1.06 16.29
N ILE A 115 9.88 1.47 15.16
CA ILE A 115 9.47 2.86 14.88
C ILE A 115 8.08 3.13 15.45
N ASN A 116 7.19 2.15 15.35
CA ASN A 116 5.81 2.19 15.81
C ASN A 116 5.42 0.83 16.41
N PRO A 117 5.46 0.67 17.75
CA PRO A 117 5.14 -0.59 18.42
C PRO A 117 3.70 -1.08 18.24
N LYS A 118 2.78 -0.21 17.80
CA LYS A 118 1.37 -0.52 17.56
C LYS A 118 1.07 -0.89 16.10
N ILE A 119 2.06 -0.86 15.22
CA ILE A 119 1.86 -1.08 13.79
C ILE A 119 1.37 -2.51 13.52
N ILE A 120 0.37 -2.62 12.65
CA ILE A 120 -0.08 -3.89 12.07
C ILE A 120 0.54 -4.01 10.68
N LEU A 121 1.23 -5.12 10.41
CA LEU A 121 1.70 -5.47 9.06
C LEU A 121 0.81 -6.58 8.49
N CYS A 122 0.05 -6.25 7.45
CA CYS A 122 -0.77 -7.18 6.69
C CYS A 122 -0.02 -7.63 5.43
N GLU A 123 0.25 -8.93 5.36
CA GLU A 123 1.09 -9.52 4.31
C GLU A 123 0.27 -10.52 3.50
N ILE A 124 0.24 -10.33 2.19
CA ILE A 124 -0.60 -11.13 1.29
C ILE A 124 0.29 -11.86 0.28
N SER A 125 0.29 -13.18 0.31
CA SER A 125 1.08 -14.01 -0.61
C SER A 125 0.27 -15.22 -1.09
N GLY A 126 0.73 -15.87 -2.16
CA GLY A 126 0.01 -17.01 -2.76
C GLY A 126 -0.06 -18.26 -1.86
N TYR A 127 0.96 -18.50 -1.03
CA TYR A 127 1.08 -19.71 -0.20
C TYR A 127 1.28 -19.41 1.30
N GLY A 128 1.13 -18.16 1.73
CA GLY A 128 1.57 -17.74 3.06
C GLY A 128 3.09 -17.53 3.13
N ARG A 129 3.63 -17.42 4.35
CA ARG A 129 5.03 -17.07 4.61
C ARG A 129 5.80 -18.10 5.42
N THR A 130 5.16 -19.23 5.71
CA THR A 130 5.67 -20.35 6.50
C THR A 130 5.46 -21.65 5.75
#